data_AF-A0A817FBF9-F1
#
_entry.id   AF-A0A817FBF9-F1
#
_cell.length_a   1.000
_cell.length_b   1.000
_cell.length_c   1.000
_cell.angle_alpha   90.00
_cell.angle_beta   90.00
_cell.angle_gamma   90.00
#
_symmetry.space_group_name_H-M   'P 1'
#
loop_
_entity.id
_entity.type
_entity.pdbx_description
1 polymer ?
#
loop_
_entity_poly.entity_id
_entity_poly.type
_entity_poly.pdbx_seq_one_letter_code
_entity_poly.pdbx_strand_id
1 'polypeptide(L)'
;MVIRIINSLLAVLTRPYIYIQKHVLFTFQSYLPIHFDEKSWYILFGFMTFLAFIIAYVLSRYITLQDADDDPIYQRAKFYSIQRKHRKMT
;
A
#
# COMPACT_ATOMS: atom_id res chain seq x y z
N MET A 1 30.62 4.57 34.01
CA MET A 1 31.35 3.47 33.33
C MET A 1 30.46 2.71 32.36
N VAL A 2 29.28 2.24 32.80
CA VAL A 2 28.30 1.50 31.98
C VAL A 2 27.83 2.26 30.71
N ILE A 3 27.53 3.55 30.81
CA ILE A 3 27.07 4.38 29.67
C ILE A 3 28.13 4.47 28.56
N ARG A 4 29.42 4.49 28.92
CA ARG A 4 30.52 4.51 27.94
C ARG A 4 30.61 3.18 27.19
N ILE A 5 30.35 2.07 27.87
CA ILE A 5 30.36 0.72 27.26
C ILE A 5 29.18 0.57 26.28
N ILE A 6 27.98 1.04 26.66
CA ILE A 6 26.80 1.03 25.79
C ILE A 6 27.03 1.88 24.52
N ASN A 7 27.60 3.07 24.67
CA ASN A 7 27.90 3.94 23.52
C ASN A 7 28.98 3.34 22.60
N SER A 8 29.99 2.68 23.16
CA SER A 8 31.00 1.97 22.37
C SER A 8 30.41 0.76 21.64
N LEU A 9 29.54 -0.02 22.28
CA LEU A 9 28.82 -1.13 21.65
C LEU A 9 27.90 -0.65 20.53
N LEU A 10 27.15 0.43 20.76
CA LEU A 10 26.28 1.03 19.75
C LEU A 10 27.10 1.53 18.55
N ALA A 11 28.28 2.11 18.77
CA ALA A 11 29.18 2.53 17.70
C ALA A 11 29.76 1.34 16.91
N VAL A 12 30.05 0.22 17.57
CA VAL A 12 30.54 -1.01 16.91
C VAL A 12 29.43 -1.67 16.08
N LEU A 13 28.17 -1.61 16.52
CA LEU A 13 27.03 -2.17 15.80
C LEU A 13 26.55 -1.28 14.64
N THR A 14 26.64 0.04 14.77
CA THR A 14 26.18 0.99 13.73
C THR A 14 27.17 1.15 12.57
N ARG A 15 28.49 1.00 12.81
CA ARG A 15 29.51 1.07 11.75
C ARG A 15 29.32 0.07 10.60
N PRO A 16 29.13 -1.25 10.83
CA PRO A 16 28.91 -2.20 9.76
C PRO A 16 27.56 -1.96 9.05
N TYR A 17 26.54 -1.52 9.79
CA TYR A 17 25.25 -1.18 9.22
C TYR A 17 25.35 -0.01 8.21
N ILE A 18 26.04 1.07 8.57
CA ILE A 18 26.28 2.21 7.67
C ILE A 18 27.11 1.79 6.45
N TYR A 19 28.10 0.90 6.64
CA TYR A 19 28.91 0.39 5.54
C TYR A 19 28.08 -0.43 4.55
N ILE A 20 27.24 -1.35 5.06
CA ILE A 20 26.34 -2.16 4.24
C ILE A 20 25.34 -1.27 3.50
N GLN A 21 24.75 -0.28 4.18
CA GLN A 21 23.83 0.66 3.54
C GLN A 21 24.50 1.43 2.39
N LYS A 22 25.71 1.96 2.60
CA LYS A 22 26.46 2.65 1.55
C LYS A 22 26.80 1.72 0.40
N HIS A 23 27.19 0.47 0.69
CA HIS A 23 27.50 -0.50 -0.35
C HIS A 23 26.28 -0.87 -1.17
N VAL A 24 25.12 -1.11 -0.53
CA VAL A 24 23.85 -1.40 -1.22
C VAL A 24 23.42 -0.20 -2.08
N LEU A 25 23.54 1.03 -1.56
CA LEU A 25 23.19 2.24 -2.30
C LEU A 25 24.08 2.42 -3.53
N PHE A 26 25.39 2.19 -3.38
CA PHE A 26 26.36 2.31 -4.48
C PHE A 26 26.14 1.21 -5.52
N THR A 27 25.87 -0.01 -5.07
CA THR A 27 25.53 -1.15 -5.93
C THR A 27 24.22 -0.85 -6.69
N PHE A 28 23.20 -0.36 -6.02
CA PHE A 28 21.94 0.04 -6.65
C PHE A 28 22.14 1.18 -7.66
N GLN A 29 22.98 2.17 -7.34
CA GLN A 29 23.32 3.26 -8.26
C GLN A 29 24.10 2.75 -9.49
N SER A 30 24.97 1.75 -9.32
CA SER A 30 25.71 1.13 -10.43
C SER A 30 24.83 0.24 -11.31
N TYR A 31 23.80 -0.37 -10.72
CA TYR A 31 22.80 -1.16 -11.43
C TYR A 31 21.64 -0.34 -11.95
N LEU A 32 21.47 0.91 -11.50
CA LEU A 32 20.62 1.90 -12.15
C LEU A 32 21.34 2.20 -13.47
N PRO A 33 20.89 1.63 -14.60
CA PRO A 33 21.46 2.00 -15.86
C PRO A 33 21.26 3.51 -15.99
N ILE A 34 22.37 4.22 -16.12
CA ILE A 34 22.46 5.62 -16.59
C ILE A 34 21.86 5.74 -18.02
N HIS A 35 21.24 4.66 -18.54
CA HIS A 35 20.59 4.52 -19.84
C HIS A 35 19.12 4.05 -19.70
N PHE A 36 18.44 4.36 -18.59
CA PHE A 36 16.98 4.45 -18.68
C PHE A 36 16.66 5.63 -19.59
N ASP A 37 16.44 5.34 -20.88
CA ASP A 37 15.92 6.30 -21.86
C ASP A 37 14.72 7.04 -21.24
N GLU A 38 14.57 8.33 -21.49
CA GLU A 38 13.52 9.17 -20.87
C GLU A 38 12.13 8.53 -21.05
N LYS A 39 11.96 7.84 -22.18
CA LYS A 39 10.77 7.04 -22.52
C LYS A 39 10.46 5.95 -21.48
N SER A 40 11.46 5.26 -20.97
CA SER A 40 11.29 4.21 -19.98
C SER A 40 10.84 4.77 -18.63
N TRP A 41 11.28 5.98 -18.28
CA TRP A 41 10.76 6.70 -17.11
C TRP A 41 9.30 7.12 -17.29
N TYR A 42 8.92 7.60 -18.47
CA TYR A 42 7.51 7.91 -18.76
C TYR A 42 6.63 6.67 -18.70
N ILE A 43 7.11 5.52 -19.20
CA ILE A 43 6.38 4.24 -19.12
C ILE A 43 6.20 3.81 -17.67
N LEU A 44 7.27 3.85 -16.86
CA LEU A 44 7.22 3.50 -15.45
C LEU A 44 6.28 4.42 -14.68
N PHE A 45 6.38 5.73 -14.89
CA PHE A 45 5.53 6.73 -14.25
C PHE A 45 4.06 6.58 -14.65
N GLY A 46 3.81 6.31 -15.94
CA GLY A 46 2.46 6.03 -16.45
C GLY A 46 1.87 4.78 -15.81
N PHE A 47 2.65 3.70 -15.69
CA PHE A 47 2.21 2.47 -15.03
C PHE A 47 1.88 2.69 -13.55
N MET A 48 2.73 3.41 -12.82
CA MET A 48 2.49 3.73 -11.40
C MET A 48 1.24 4.59 -11.21
N THR A 49 1.04 5.58 -12.08
CA THR A 49 -0.14 6.47 -12.03
C THR A 49 -1.43 5.69 -12.35
N PHE A 50 -1.39 4.83 -13.36
CA PHE A 50 -2.53 3.97 -13.71
C PHE A 50 -2.88 3.01 -12.57
N LEU A 51 -1.88 2.39 -11.95
CA LEU A 51 -2.08 1.51 -10.81
C LEU A 51 -2.70 2.26 -9.62
N ALA A 52 -2.18 3.45 -9.30
CA ALA A 52 -2.73 4.30 -8.26
C ALA A 52 -4.20 4.69 -8.53
N PHE A 53 -4.52 4.99 -9.80
CA PHE A 53 -5.89 5.28 -10.20
C PHE A 53 -6.82 4.08 -10.03
N ILE A 54 -6.40 2.87 -10.41
CA ILE A 54 -7.18 1.64 -10.20
C ILE A 54 -7.43 1.43 -8.71
N ILE A 55 -6.39 1.54 -7.89
CA ILE A 55 -6.49 1.37 -6.44
C ILE A 55 -7.50 2.37 -5.87
N ALA A 56 -7.37 3.65 -6.22
CA ALA A 56 -8.28 4.71 -5.80
C ALA A 56 -9.72 4.46 -6.24
N TYR A 57 -9.93 3.99 -7.48
CA TYR A 57 -11.25 3.64 -8.00
C TYR A 57 -11.89 2.48 -7.22
N VAL A 58 -11.14 1.42 -6.96
CA VAL A 58 -11.62 0.26 -6.18
C VAL A 58 -11.97 0.68 -4.75
N LEU A 59 -11.11 1.48 -4.11
CA LEU A 59 -11.37 2.04 -2.78
C LEU A 59 -12.62 2.92 -2.77
N SER A 60 -12.76 3.82 -3.73
CA SER A 60 -13.96 4.68 -3.86
C SER A 60 -15.22 3.84 -4.02
N ARG A 61 -15.17 2.78 -4.84
CA ARG A 61 -16.31 1.89 -5.03
C ARG A 61 -16.63 1.10 -3.77
N TYR A 62 -15.62 0.65 -3.04
CA TYR A 62 -15.81 -0.05 -1.77
C TYR A 62 -16.45 0.84 -0.72
N ILE A 63 -15.97 2.08 -0.57
CA ILE A 63 -16.56 3.09 0.33
C ILE A 63 -18.01 3.35 -0.05
N THR A 64 -18.29 3.58 -1.34
CA THR A 64 -19.66 3.84 -1.82
C THR A 64 -20.60 2.66 -1.57
N LEU A 65 -20.11 1.43 -1.70
CA LEU A 65 -20.89 0.22 -1.42
C LEU A 65 -21.11 0.03 0.08
N GLN A 66 -20.11 0.33 0.89
CA GLN A 66 -20.22 0.28 2.35
C GLN A 66 -21.23 1.32 2.85
N ASP A 67 -21.16 2.55 2.36
CA ASP A 67 -22.14 3.60 2.67
C ASP A 67 -23.56 3.22 2.23
N ALA A 68 -23.70 2.51 1.11
CA ALA A 68 -25.00 2.02 0.63
C ALA A 68 -25.56 0.87 1.48
N ASP A 69 -24.71 -0.02 2.03
CA ASP A 69 -25.14 -1.08 2.96
C ASP A 69 -25.47 -0.52 4.35
N ASP A 70 -24.84 0.59 4.76
CA ASP A 70 -25.11 1.29 6.02
C ASP A 70 -26.34 2.22 5.95
N ASP A 71 -26.93 2.44 4.75
CA ASP A 71 -28.15 3.21 4.60
C ASP A 71 -29.36 2.45 5.23
N PRO A 72 -30.01 3.03 6.27
CA PRO A 72 -31.13 2.38 6.96
C PRO A 72 -32.33 2.11 6.05
N ILE A 73 -32.48 2.85 4.94
CA ILE A 73 -33.54 2.63 3.96
C ILE A 73 -33.26 1.36 3.14
N TYR A 74 -32.00 1.16 2.73
CA TYR A 74 -31.58 -0.03 1.99
C TYR A 74 -31.67 -1.29 2.86
N GLN A 75 -31.28 -1.21 4.13
CA GLN A 75 -31.42 -2.33 5.08
C GLN A 75 -32.88 -2.73 5.32
N ARG A 76 -33.81 -1.77 5.47
CA ARG A 76 -35.25 -2.05 5.58
C ARG A 76 -35.78 -2.73 4.31
N ALA A 77 -35.44 -2.22 3.13
CA ALA A 77 -35.86 -2.81 1.86
C ALA A 77 -35.38 -4.27 1.71
N LYS A 78 -34.12 -4.54 2.08
CA LYS A 78 -33.55 -5.90 2.10
C LYS A 78 -34.31 -6.81 3.07
N PHE A 79 -34.62 -6.35 4.27
CA PHE A 79 -35.40 -7.12 5.25
C PHE A 79 -36.81 -7.48 4.75
N TYR A 80 -37.54 -6.51 4.17
CA TYR A 80 -38.88 -6.77 3.61
C TYR A 80 -38.83 -7.75 2.42
N SER A 81 -37.79 -7.69 1.59
CA SER A 81 -37.62 -8.62 0.47
C SER A 81 -37.41 -10.07 0.94
N ILE A 82 -36.63 -10.26 2.01
CA ILE A 82 -36.36 -11.56 2.62
C ILE A 82 -37.64 -12.12 3.27
N GLN A 83 -38.37 -11.30 4.03
CA GLN A 83 -39.64 -11.71 4.62
C GLN A 83 -40.69 -12.12 3.56
N ARG A 84 -40.78 -11.36 2.47
CA ARG A 84 -41.70 -11.67 1.36
C ARG A 84 -41.34 -12.98 0.66
N LYS A 85 -40.04 -13.29 0.54
CA LYS A 85 -39.56 -14.55 -0.04
C LYS A 85 -39.91 -15.73 0.87
N HIS A 86 -39.73 -15.58 2.18
CA HIS A 86 -40.06 -16.62 3.17
C HIS A 86 -41.56 -16.91 3.21
N ARG A 87 -42.40 -15.88 3.10
CA ARG A 87 -43.88 -16.00 3.08
C ARG A 87 -44.44 -16.64 1.80
N LYS A 88 -43.62 -16.82 0.76
CA LYS A 88 -43.99 -17.52 -0.48
C LYS A 88 -43.59 -18.99 -0.50
N MET A 89 -42.77 -19.44 0.46
CA MET A 89 -42.30 -20.82 0.57
C MET A 89 -43.10 -21.66 1.57
N THR A 90 -43.87 -20.99 2.45
CA THR A 90 -44.92 -21.57 3.29
C THR A 90 -46.27 -21.47 2.60
#